data_AF-A0A7J5PVC6-F1
#
_entry.id   AF-A0A7J5PVC6-F1
#
_cell.length_a   1.000
_cell.length_b   1.000
_cell.length_c   1.000
_cell.angle_alpha   90.00
_cell.angle_beta   90.00
_cell.angle_gamma   90.00
#
_symmetry.space_group_name_H-M   'P 1'
#
loop_
_entity.id
_entity.type
_entity.pdbx_description
1 polymer ?
#
loop_
_entity_poly.entity_id
_entity_poly.type
_entity_poly.pdbx_seq_one_letter_code
_entity_poly.pdbx_strand_id
1 'polypeptide(L)' 'MERCIERIPTWSLDYIINGDATGLNEDEIKMIDDLFHKQRIELVCPVEDNEKAGTQPYFSTFPFFGLPAEVEDCLVIYNI' A
#
# COMPACT_ATOMS: atom_id res chain seq x y z
N MET A 1 3.32 18.52 -1.86
CA MET A 1 3.14 17.25 -1.14
C MET A 1 1.69 17.13 -0.72
N GLU A 2 0.97 16.24 -1.37
CA GLU A 2 -0.40 15.85 -1.01
C GLU A 2 -0.35 14.58 -0.16
N ARG A 3 -1.31 14.38 0.75
CA ARG A 3 -1.37 13.20 1.62
C ARG A 3 -2.80 12.68 1.73
N CYS A 4 -3.00 11.39 1.47
CA CYS A 4 -4.30 10.72 1.54
C CYS A 4 -4.20 9.39 2.30
N ILE A 5 -5.32 8.90 2.81
CA ILE A 5 -5.43 7.56 3.37
C ILE A 5 -5.94 6.63 2.29
N GLU A 6 -5.17 5.59 1.96
CA GLU A 6 -5.48 4.62 0.93
C GLU A 6 -5.50 3.19 1.49
N ARG A 7 -6.28 2.33 0.84
CA ARG A 7 -6.47 0.92 1.22
C ARG A 7 -5.44 0.05 0.53
N ILE A 8 -4.28 -0.13 1.12
CA ILE A 8 -3.15 -0.83 0.49
C ILE A 8 -3.28 -2.33 0.72
N PRO A 9 -3.22 -3.17 -0.32
CA PRO A 9 -3.26 -4.62 -0.17
C PRO A 9 -2.14 -5.16 0.72
N THR A 10 -2.46 -6.00 1.69
CA THR A 10 -1.50 -6.50 2.68
C THR A 10 -0.39 -7.35 2.06
N TRP A 11 -0.73 -8.09 1.00
CA TRP A 11 0.25 -8.88 0.23
C TRP A 11 1.36 -8.03 -0.42
N SER A 12 1.14 -6.72 -0.59
CA SER A 12 2.10 -5.80 -1.21
C SER A 12 2.89 -4.94 -0.21
N LEU A 13 2.46 -4.89 1.05
CA LEU A 13 2.99 -3.93 2.03
C LEU A 13 4.47 -4.14 2.33
N ASP A 14 4.92 -5.39 2.44
CA ASP A 14 6.31 -5.68 2.77
C ASP A 14 7.27 -5.23 1.64
N TYR A 15 6.84 -5.39 0.39
CA TYR A 15 7.57 -4.84 -0.75
C TYR A 15 7.60 -3.32 -0.74
N ILE A 16 6.45 -2.68 -0.50
CA ILE A 16 6.33 -1.22 -0.50
C ILE A 16 7.17 -0.57 0.62
N ILE A 17 7.17 -1.16 1.82
CA ILE A 17 7.79 -0.57 3.01
C ILE A 17 9.25 -0.99 3.16
N ASN A 18 9.54 -2.28 2.96
CA ASN A 18 10.86 -2.87 3.24
C ASN A 18 11.61 -3.27 1.97
N GLY A 19 10.98 -3.21 0.79
CA GLY A 19 11.57 -3.70 -0.46
C GLY A 19 11.62 -5.22 -0.55
N ASP A 20 10.91 -5.95 0.31
CA ASP A 20 10.87 -7.41 0.26
C ASP A 20 9.90 -7.90 -0.81
N ALA A 21 10.44 -8.41 -1.92
CA ALA A 21 9.68 -8.97 -3.03
C ALA A 21 9.29 -10.45 -2.82
N THR A 22 9.61 -11.04 -1.67
CA THR A 22 9.31 -12.44 -1.39
C THR A 22 7.80 -12.70 -1.46
N GLY A 23 7.40 -13.66 -2.29
CA GLY A 23 5.99 -14.01 -2.49
C GLY A 23 5.28 -13.19 -3.56
N LEU A 24 5.94 -12.20 -4.17
CA LEU A 24 5.45 -11.47 -5.33
C LEU A 24 5.99 -12.05 -6.64
N ASN A 25 5.18 -11.97 -7.68
CA ASN A 25 5.62 -12.24 -9.04
C ASN A 25 6.05 -10.96 -9.79
N GLU A 26 6.70 -11.11 -10.94
CA GLU A 26 7.22 -10.00 -11.73
C GLU A 26 6.12 -9.02 -12.20
N ASP A 27 4.91 -9.52 -12.49
CA ASP A 27 3.78 -8.68 -12.92
C ASP A 27 3.23 -7.84 -11.76
N GLU A 28 3.18 -8.40 -10.55
CA GLU A 28 2.78 -7.70 -9.33
C GLU A 28 3.77 -6.59 -8.97
N ILE A 29 5.07 -6.92 -8.98
CA ILE A 29 6.15 -5.95 -8.75
C ILE A 29 6.04 -4.81 -9.77
N LYS A 30 5.91 -5.15 -11.06
CA LYS A 30 5.79 -4.17 -12.13
C LYS A 30 4.54 -3.29 -11.97
N MET A 31 3.41 -3.86 -11.58
CA MET A 31 2.18 -3.11 -11.33
C MET A 31 2.37 -2.07 -10.21
N ILE A 32 3.03 -2.46 -9.11
CA ILE A 32 3.31 -1.57 -7.98
C ILE A 32 4.27 -0.46 -8.41
N ASP A 33 5.39 -0.80 -9.04
CA ASP A 33 6.38 0.19 -9.49
C ASP A 33 5.80 1.19 -10.49
N ASP A 34 5.04 0.70 -11.48
CA ASP A 34 4.38 1.54 -12.49
C ASP A 34 3.36 2.48 -11.82
N LEU A 35 2.62 2.02 -10.81
CA LEU A 35 1.67 2.85 -10.04
C LEU A 35 2.40 3.96 -9.27
N PHE A 36 3.45 3.60 -8.52
CA PHE A 36 4.23 4.54 -7.73
C PHE A 36 4.84 5.64 -8.61
N HIS A 37 5.40 5.25 -9.75
CA HIS A 37 5.93 6.20 -10.72
C HIS A 37 4.83 7.09 -11.33
N LYS A 38 3.71 6.51 -11.78
CA LYS A 38 2.62 7.27 -12.43
C LYS A 38 1.97 8.29 -11.50
N GLN A 39 1.76 7.91 -10.25
CA GLN A 39 1.12 8.77 -9.26
C GLN A 39 2.11 9.64 -8.48
N ARG A 40 3.42 9.47 -8.72
CA ARG A 40 4.50 10.15 -7.98
C ARG A 40 4.39 9.90 -6.47
N ILE A 41 4.13 8.67 -6.09
CA ILE A 41 4.11 8.25 -4.68
C ILE A 41 5.54 8.31 -4.15
N GLU A 42 5.73 9.02 -3.06
CA GLU A 42 7.02 9.20 -2.38
C GLU A 42 7.15 8.28 -1.18
N LEU A 43 6.07 8.13 -0.40
CA LEU A 43 6.09 7.36 0.83
C LEU A 43 4.72 6.74 1.13
N VAL A 44 4.72 5.53 1.67
CA VAL A 44 3.56 4.85 2.22
C VAL A 44 3.88 4.46 3.66
N CYS A 45 2.97 4.78 4.59
CA CYS A 45 3.11 4.44 6.00
C CYS A 45 1.78 3.86 6.52
N PRO A 46 1.77 2.66 7.11
CA PRO A 46 0.60 2.14 7.80
C PRO A 46 0.11 3.12 8.87
N VAL A 47 -1.20 3.29 9.00
CA VAL A 47 -1.78 4.15 10.03
C VAL A 47 -1.75 3.39 11.36
N GLU A 48 -0.88 3.82 12.28
CA GLU A 48 -0.94 3.39 13.67
C GLU A 48 -2.04 4.19 14.37
N ASP A 49 -3.19 3.57 14.62
CA ASP A 49 -4.19 4.17 15.50
C ASP A 49 -3.70 4.01 16.95
N ASN A 50 -3.72 5.13 17.68
CA ASN A 50 -2.97 5.27 18.91
C ASN A 50 -3.45 4.26 19.98
N GLU A 51 -2.47 3.54 20.54
CA GLU A 51 -2.49 2.71 21.76
C GLU A 51 -2.93 1.24 21.73
N LYS A 52 -3.66 0.68 20.75
CA LYS A 52 -3.83 -0.79 20.67
C LYS A 52 -4.07 -1.28 19.24
N ALA A 53 -2.98 -1.72 18.62
CA ALA A 53 -2.91 -2.30 17.28
C ALA A 53 -3.13 -1.28 16.16
N GLY A 54 -2.16 -1.19 15.25
CA GLY A 54 -2.41 -0.66 13.90
C GLY A 54 -3.67 -1.29 13.33
N THR A 55 -4.39 -0.56 12.47
CA THR A 55 -5.67 -1.00 11.91
C THR A 55 -5.57 -2.46 11.50
N GLN A 56 -6.30 -3.35 12.16
CA GLN A 56 -6.24 -4.77 11.83
C GLN A 56 -6.59 -4.93 10.35
N PRO A 57 -5.84 -5.75 9.60
CA PRO A 57 -6.16 -6.04 8.22
C PRO A 57 -7.62 -6.38 8.03
N TYR A 58 -8.25 -5.84 6.99
CA TYR A 58 -9.65 -6.10 6.69
C TYR A 58 -9.85 -6.31 5.19
N PHE A 59 -10.89 -7.06 4.81
CA PHE A 59 -11.16 -7.30 3.40
C PHE A 59 -11.84 -6.09 2.74
N SER A 60 -11.34 -5.68 1.56
CA SER A 60 -11.95 -4.64 0.73
C SER A 60 -12.23 -5.15 -0.68
N THR A 61 -13.43 -4.84 -1.19
CA THR A 61 -13.76 -5.06 -2.61
C THR A 61 -13.17 -4.00 -3.54
N PHE A 62 -12.64 -2.91 -2.98
CA PHE A 62 -12.05 -1.80 -3.72
C PHE A 62 -10.73 -1.38 -3.05
N PRO A 63 -9.67 -2.19 -3.20
CA PRO A 63 -8.33 -1.78 -2.78
C PRO A 63 -7.80 -0.66 -3.67
N PHE A 64 -6.71 -0.03 -3.23
CA PHE A 64 -6.04 1.03 -3.98
C PHE A 64 -5.55 0.57 -5.35
N PHE A 65 -5.15 -0.70 -5.47
CA PHE A 65 -4.82 -1.36 -6.72
C PHE A 65 -5.05 -2.87 -6.65
N GLY A 66 -5.05 -3.52 -7.80
CA GLY A 66 -5.23 -4.96 -7.91
C GLY A 66 -6.67 -5.43 -7.72
N LEU A 67 -6.82 -6.70 -7.37
CA LEU A 67 -8.09 -7.37 -7.14
C LEU A 67 -8.54 -7.25 -5.67
N PRO A 68 -9.84 -7.45 -5.35
CA PRO A 68 -10.33 -7.53 -3.98
C PRO A 68 -9.43 -8.36 -3.07
N ALA A 69 -9.00 -7.78 -1.96
CA ALA A 69 -7.97 -8.34 -1.10
C ALA A 69 -8.14 -7.86 0.34
N GLU A 70 -7.38 -8.49 1.24
CA GLU A 70 -7.12 -7.94 2.56
C GLU A 70 -6.23 -6.69 2.43
N VAL A 71 -6.58 -5.61 3.15
CA VAL A 71 -5.95 -4.30 3.08
C VAL A 71 -5.67 -3.75 4.48
N GLU A 72 -4.70 -2.84 4.55
CA GLU A 72 -4.51 -1.93 5.68
C GLU A 72 -4.63 -0.47 5.19
N ASP A 73 -5.15 0.38 6.07
CA ASP A 73 -5.22 1.81 5.79
C ASP A 73 -3.82 2.41 5.96
N CYS A 74 -3.29 3.01 4.90
CA CYS A 74 -1.97 3.63 4.89
C CYS A 74 -2.06 5.09 4.49
N LEU A 75 -1.26 5.93 5.15
CA LEU A 75 -0.95 7.27 4.69
C LEU A 75 -0.04 7.20 3.47
N VAL A 76 -0.53 7.69 2.34
CA VAL A 76 0.20 7.81 1.07
C VAL A 76 0.56 9.27 0.85
N ILE A 77 1.84 9.54 0.61
CA ILE A 77 2.39 10.88 0.36
C ILE A 77 2.81 10.98 -1.11
N TYR A 78 2.30 12.00 -1.79
CA TYR A 78 2.56 12.25 -3.21
C TYR A 78 3.49 13.44 -3.42
N ASN A 79 4.45 13.28 -4.33
CA ASN A 79 5.35 14.31 -4.81
C ASN A 79 4.79 14.93 -6.11
N ILE A 80 3.87 15.88 -5.94
CA ILE A 80 3.21 16.61 -7.04
C ILE A 80 4.14 17.60 -7.74
#